data_AF-A0A9E0LJE7-F1
#
_entry.id   AF-A0A9E0LJE7-F1
#
_cell.length_a   1.000
_cell.length_b   1.000
_cell.length_c   1.000
_cell.angle_alpha   90.00
_cell.angle_beta   90.00
_cell.angle_gamma   90.00
#
_symmetry.space_group_name_H-M   'P 1'
#
loop_
_entity.id
_entity.type
_entity.pdbx_description
1 polymer ?
#
loop_
_entity_poly.entity_id
_entity_poly.type
_entity_poly.pdbx_seq_one_letter_code
_entity_poly.pdbx_strand_id
1 'polypeptide(L)'
;MKENDSDASRERQIAKPDERSNSTPGLDLVSLSKPDDTSGRDKPAASLNTETSGNKHLAGVKPEDTVIHLDFSPDPYKSVEMSKPLVSAQTSDVSQPSDLSKPSDQPKSVDQRLAEGRKSVEDLAEKHMTQFYPSVFDGKQYQYAPTFKKDMEKLEGRMNSGQVSKEEVARTYESIAKMVDSPTDVTSQGKRLQLAKNIMFHAGDPTKTDQGEYNTCALTSQQERLFTRNPSKAADIIAEAATTGKWVAPDGKEIKLDKASLQPRPGSIMGSPIDGERSYATQVLNNVLANDIHQRKETPESYVQYQHRDKQGRRLTEEDNGERVYDAKGREVRDPDGKKLRAPQVDDLEVSAQIKRLTGDTGVVMVNQKMAETDDPKQKRNPEAAKDVVLLAGEKQLGETLANLKAQGKFPAIIGLDGADRVLTAGLPKDPRMAKSKEFEGHMLSVIDFDAVKGRARLSNQWGQASDRWISVKDLYRATDPERPRR
;
A
#
# COMPACT_ATOMS: atom_id res chain seq x y z
N MET A 1 64.95 38.50 5.75
CA MET A 1 63.78 38.55 6.65
C MET A 1 63.53 37.16 7.15
N LYS A 2 63.52 36.99 8.48
CA LYS A 2 63.11 35.78 9.18
C LYS A 2 61.60 35.63 9.03
N GLU A 3 61.11 34.41 8.88
CA GLU A 3 60.00 33.90 9.69
C GLU A 3 59.90 32.37 9.56
N ASN A 4 59.83 31.73 10.73
CA ASN A 4 59.54 30.33 10.94
C ASN A 4 58.05 30.09 10.67
N ASP A 5 57.64 28.89 10.30
CA ASP A 5 56.71 28.15 11.16
C ASP A 5 56.65 26.66 10.87
N SER A 6 56.52 25.94 11.97
CA SER A 6 56.65 24.52 12.19
C SER A 6 55.31 23.77 12.06
N ASP A 7 55.38 22.60 11.44
CA ASP A 7 55.02 21.28 11.98
C ASP A 7 53.80 21.15 12.93
N ALA A 8 52.83 20.30 12.53
CA ALA A 8 52.13 19.35 13.42
C ALA A 8 51.08 18.53 12.63
N SER A 9 51.53 17.46 12.00
CA SER A 9 50.67 16.33 11.57
C SER A 9 50.18 15.56 12.80
N ARG A 10 48.86 15.48 12.97
CA ARG A 10 48.20 14.79 14.09
C ARG A 10 47.63 13.45 13.61
N GLU A 11 48.40 12.37 13.82
CA GLU A 11 47.94 10.99 13.70
C GLU A 11 46.82 10.70 14.72
N ARG A 12 45.69 10.15 14.25
CA ARG A 12 44.67 9.54 15.12
C ARG A 12 44.88 8.04 15.12
N GLN A 13 45.34 7.53 16.25
CA GLN A 13 45.31 6.10 16.58
C GLN A 13 43.85 5.68 16.81
N ILE A 14 43.38 4.69 16.04
CA ILE A 14 42.09 4.02 16.24
C ILE A 14 42.33 2.83 17.16
N ALA A 15 41.78 2.89 18.37
CA ALA A 15 41.75 1.80 19.32
C ALA A 15 40.75 0.72 18.87
N LYS A 16 41.17 -0.56 18.94
CA LYS A 16 40.33 -1.74 18.77
C LYS A 16 39.40 -1.92 19.98
N PRO A 17 38.14 -2.32 19.81
CA PRO A 17 37.31 -2.73 20.93
C PRO A 17 37.51 -4.22 21.28
N ASP A 18 37.61 -4.45 22.59
CA ASP A 18 37.78 -5.73 23.26
C ASP A 18 36.61 -6.71 23.05
N GLU A 19 36.98 -7.98 22.87
CA GLU A 19 36.12 -9.14 23.02
C GLU A 19 35.70 -9.29 24.48
N ARG A 20 34.39 -9.33 24.74
CA ARG A 20 33.85 -9.91 25.98
C ARG A 20 32.74 -10.90 25.68
N SER A 21 33.04 -12.13 26.06
CA SER A 21 32.11 -13.22 26.32
C SER A 21 31.05 -12.83 27.34
N ASN A 22 29.82 -13.33 27.18
CA ASN A 22 29.18 -14.12 28.23
C ASN A 22 27.87 -14.78 27.79
N SER A 23 27.89 -16.11 27.87
CA SER A 23 26.85 -17.00 28.44
C SER A 23 25.39 -16.84 28.03
N THR A 24 24.92 -17.79 27.22
CA THR A 24 23.50 -18.17 27.09
C THR A 24 23.24 -19.42 27.95
N PRO A 25 22.16 -19.50 28.76
CA PRO A 25 21.76 -20.75 29.41
C PRO A 25 20.97 -21.63 28.43
N GLY A 26 21.28 -22.92 28.45
CA GLY A 26 20.69 -23.95 27.59
C GLY A 26 19.21 -24.22 27.88
N LEU A 27 18.50 -24.63 26.82
CA LEU A 27 17.21 -25.29 26.90
C LEU A 27 17.34 -26.66 26.24
N ASP A 28 17.00 -27.67 27.04
CA ASP A 28 17.04 -29.09 26.73
C ASP A 28 16.15 -29.46 25.54
N LEU A 29 16.74 -30.21 24.61
CA LEU A 29 16.04 -30.93 23.56
C LEU A 29 15.58 -32.29 24.09
N VAL A 30 14.28 -32.43 24.33
CA VAL A 30 13.66 -33.74 24.56
C VAL A 30 13.47 -34.44 23.21
N SER A 31 14.24 -35.51 23.06
CA SER A 31 14.14 -36.54 22.04
C SER A 31 12.82 -37.32 22.19
N LEU A 32 12.03 -37.42 21.12
CA LEU A 32 10.95 -38.41 21.02
C LEU A 32 11.19 -39.30 19.80
N SER A 33 11.42 -40.56 20.16
CA SER A 33 11.67 -41.71 19.30
C SER A 33 10.47 -42.06 18.42
N LYS A 34 10.78 -42.55 17.22
CA LYS A 34 9.86 -43.31 16.35
C LYS A 34 9.53 -44.67 16.97
N PRO A 35 8.44 -45.30 16.50
CA PRO A 35 8.50 -46.73 16.20
C PRO A 35 8.29 -46.99 14.71
N ASP A 36 9.08 -47.94 14.21
CA ASP A 36 8.85 -48.71 13.01
C ASP A 36 7.50 -49.44 13.07
N ASP A 37 6.84 -49.62 11.92
CA ASP A 37 6.42 -50.96 11.58
C ASP A 37 6.30 -51.18 10.06
N THR A 38 6.47 -52.44 9.72
CA THR A 38 6.89 -53.02 8.46
C THR A 38 5.75 -53.75 7.75
N SER A 39 6.08 -54.32 6.59
CA SER A 39 5.29 -55.19 5.69
C SER A 39 4.51 -54.44 4.60
N GLY A 40 4.66 -54.71 3.30
CA GLY A 40 5.31 -55.80 2.59
C GLY A 40 4.30 -56.44 1.63
N ARG A 41 4.50 -56.31 0.31
CA ARG A 41 4.27 -57.37 -0.69
C ARG A 41 4.48 -56.91 -2.15
N ASP A 42 5.08 -57.83 -2.89
CA ASP A 42 5.43 -57.82 -4.30
C ASP A 42 4.22 -57.93 -5.27
N LYS A 43 4.34 -57.20 -6.41
CA LYS A 43 4.16 -57.54 -7.87
C LYS A 43 3.16 -58.64 -8.35
N PRO A 44 2.81 -58.76 -9.66
CA PRO A 44 2.86 -57.81 -10.82
C PRO A 44 1.61 -57.83 -11.76
N ALA A 45 1.62 -56.90 -12.75
CA ALA A 45 1.13 -56.95 -14.15
C ALA A 45 -0.28 -57.53 -14.53
N ALA A 46 -1.09 -56.72 -15.24
CA ALA A 46 -1.46 -56.88 -16.67
C ALA A 46 -2.77 -56.13 -17.08
N SER A 47 -2.63 -55.36 -18.16
CA SER A 47 -3.56 -55.12 -19.30
C SER A 47 -5.09 -54.92 -19.19
N LEU A 48 -5.51 -53.85 -19.90
CA LEU A 48 -6.63 -53.72 -20.86
C LEU A 48 -8.06 -53.35 -20.38
N ASN A 49 -8.50 -52.26 -21.02
CA ASN A 49 -9.81 -51.99 -21.63
C ASN A 49 -11.00 -51.45 -20.81
N THR A 50 -11.34 -50.21 -21.17
CA THR A 50 -12.68 -49.66 -21.50
C THR A 50 -13.89 -50.23 -20.77
N GLU A 51 -14.54 -49.39 -19.96
CA GLU A 51 -15.99 -49.24 -20.03
C GLU A 51 -16.46 -47.93 -19.38
N THR A 52 -17.35 -47.26 -20.10
CA THR A 52 -18.20 -46.15 -19.69
C THR A 52 -19.13 -46.60 -18.56
N SER A 53 -19.12 -45.90 -17.42
CA SER A 53 -20.13 -46.06 -16.37
C SER A 53 -20.38 -44.73 -15.68
N GLY A 54 -21.66 -44.33 -15.68
CA GLY A 54 -22.16 -43.08 -15.12
C GLY A 54 -21.89 -42.95 -13.63
N ASN A 55 -21.44 -41.76 -13.23
CA ASN A 55 -21.35 -41.38 -11.84
C ASN A 55 -22.68 -40.84 -11.35
N LYS A 56 -23.30 -41.63 -10.46
CA LYS A 56 -24.36 -41.22 -9.55
C LYS A 56 -23.94 -39.97 -8.79
N HIS A 57 -24.80 -38.96 -8.83
CA HIS A 57 -24.79 -37.82 -7.93
C HIS A 57 -24.78 -38.30 -6.48
N LEU A 58 -23.66 -38.06 -5.78
CA LEU A 58 -23.65 -37.93 -4.34
C LEU A 58 -24.10 -36.51 -4.00
N ALA A 59 -25.11 -36.42 -3.15
CA ALA A 59 -25.76 -35.20 -2.73
C ALA A 59 -24.74 -34.19 -2.18
N GLY A 60 -24.62 -33.07 -2.88
CA GLY A 60 -23.80 -31.94 -2.47
C GLY A 60 -24.40 -31.24 -1.27
N VAL A 61 -23.56 -30.98 -0.27
CA VAL A 61 -23.72 -29.83 0.62
C VAL A 61 -23.51 -28.60 -0.25
N LYS A 62 -24.56 -27.83 -0.46
CA LYS A 62 -24.49 -26.59 -1.24
C LYS A 62 -23.77 -25.51 -0.40
N PRO A 63 -22.80 -24.78 -0.97
CA PRO A 63 -22.32 -23.55 -0.36
C PRO A 63 -23.30 -22.44 -0.75
N GLU A 64 -24.41 -22.33 -0.03
CA GLU A 64 -25.28 -21.15 -0.06
C GLU A 64 -25.05 -20.33 1.21
N ASP A 65 -23.84 -19.79 1.34
CA ASP A 65 -23.66 -18.48 1.97
C ASP A 65 -23.74 -17.45 0.84
N THR A 66 -24.97 -17.17 0.43
CA THR A 66 -25.31 -15.98 -0.35
C THR A 66 -24.70 -14.77 0.35
N VAL A 67 -23.71 -14.14 -0.28
CA VAL A 67 -23.33 -12.76 0.05
C VAL A 67 -24.57 -11.92 -0.18
N ILE A 68 -25.30 -11.61 0.89
CA ILE A 68 -26.41 -10.67 0.83
C ILE A 68 -25.76 -9.35 0.42
N HIS A 69 -26.02 -8.90 -0.82
CA HIS A 69 -25.70 -7.55 -1.24
C HIS A 69 -26.40 -6.61 -0.27
N LEU A 70 -25.66 -6.12 0.73
CA LEU A 70 -26.12 -5.04 1.58
C LEU A 70 -26.36 -3.85 0.67
N ASP A 71 -27.63 -3.51 0.50
CA ASP A 71 -28.03 -2.29 -0.17
C ASP A 71 -27.70 -1.12 0.77
N PHE A 72 -26.50 -0.55 0.59
CA PHE A 72 -26.03 0.64 1.30
C PHE A 72 -26.70 1.92 0.79
N SER A 73 -27.96 1.84 0.34
CA SER A 73 -28.75 2.94 -0.23
C SER A 73 -29.67 3.58 0.82
N PRO A 74 -29.12 3.92 1.99
CA PRO A 74 -28.52 5.25 2.04
C PRO A 74 -27.03 5.19 2.41
N ASP A 75 -26.24 6.04 1.73
CA ASP A 75 -24.85 6.33 2.10
C ASP A 75 -24.78 6.42 3.63
N PRO A 76 -24.09 5.48 4.33
CA PRO A 76 -24.11 5.43 5.79
C PRO A 76 -23.52 6.71 6.41
N TYR A 77 -22.90 7.56 5.58
CA TYR A 77 -22.34 8.85 5.93
C TYR A 77 -23.30 10.04 5.66
N LYS A 78 -24.45 9.86 5.00
CA LYS A 78 -25.43 10.94 4.69
C LYS A 78 -26.30 11.35 5.89
N SER A 79 -26.56 10.46 6.83
CA SER A 79 -27.37 10.76 8.03
C SER A 79 -26.65 11.69 9.02
N VAL A 80 -25.35 11.93 8.83
CA VAL A 80 -24.53 12.85 9.62
C VAL A 80 -24.41 14.22 8.92
N GLU A 81 -25.43 14.66 8.19
CA GLU A 81 -25.59 16.10 7.94
C GLU A 81 -25.83 16.77 9.30
N MET A 82 -24.73 17.10 9.98
CA MET A 82 -24.77 17.88 11.19
C MET A 82 -25.47 19.17 10.85
N SER A 83 -26.59 19.41 11.55
CA SER A 83 -27.41 20.60 11.46
C SER A 83 -26.52 21.81 11.23
N LYS A 84 -26.66 22.42 10.04
CA LYS A 84 -25.96 23.67 9.70
C LYS A 84 -26.08 24.59 10.91
N PRO A 85 -24.97 25.14 11.45
CA PRO A 85 -25.09 26.09 12.54
C PRO A 85 -26.03 27.20 12.09
N LEU A 86 -27.12 27.40 12.82
CA LEU A 86 -27.99 28.56 12.63
C LEU A 86 -27.09 29.78 12.82
N VAL A 87 -26.79 30.46 11.73
CA VAL A 87 -26.11 31.76 11.76
C VAL A 87 -27.12 32.75 12.34
N SER A 88 -27.13 32.85 13.66
CA SER A 88 -27.79 33.93 14.39
C SER A 88 -27.02 35.21 14.07
N ALA A 89 -27.57 36.00 13.16
CA ALA A 89 -27.14 37.38 12.94
C ALA A 89 -27.49 38.21 14.18
N GLN A 90 -26.57 38.28 15.15
CA GLN A 90 -26.57 39.31 16.18
C GLN A 90 -25.52 40.36 15.80
N THR A 91 -26.02 41.49 15.30
CA THR A 91 -25.29 42.75 15.22
C THR A 91 -25.14 43.31 16.63
N SER A 92 -23.93 43.31 17.17
CA SER A 92 -23.59 44.13 18.33
C SER A 92 -22.41 45.04 17.99
N ASP A 93 -22.75 46.32 17.95
CA ASP A 93 -21.89 47.49 17.90
C ASP A 93 -21.20 47.67 19.26
N VAL A 94 -19.87 47.51 19.32
CA VAL A 94 -19.02 48.01 20.42
C VAL A 94 -17.65 48.42 19.86
N SER A 95 -17.41 49.72 19.88
CA SER A 95 -16.12 50.34 19.62
C SER A 95 -15.24 50.25 20.88
N GLN A 96 -14.17 49.45 20.86
CA GLN A 96 -13.02 49.57 21.77
C GLN A 96 -11.72 49.25 21.02
N PRO A 97 -10.65 50.05 21.17
CA PRO A 97 -9.35 49.74 20.60
C PRO A 97 -8.64 48.74 21.50
N SER A 98 -8.78 47.45 21.18
CA SER A 98 -7.90 46.43 21.74
C SER A 98 -6.53 46.53 21.07
N ASP A 99 -5.50 46.76 21.88
CA ASP A 99 -4.09 46.72 21.55
C ASP A 99 -3.73 45.31 21.00
N LEU A 100 -3.87 45.15 19.68
CA LEU A 100 -3.55 43.94 18.94
C LEU A 100 -2.03 43.86 18.79
N SER A 101 -1.38 43.37 19.84
CA SER A 101 -0.09 42.70 19.71
C SER A 101 -0.24 41.63 18.63
N LYS A 102 0.30 41.91 17.44
CA LYS A 102 0.31 40.98 16.31
C LYS A 102 0.84 39.63 16.81
N PRO A 103 0.18 38.50 16.50
CA PRO A 103 0.77 37.19 16.73
C PRO A 103 2.17 37.21 16.11
N SER A 104 3.17 36.86 16.91
CA SER A 104 4.55 36.70 16.43
C SER A 104 4.54 35.78 15.22
N ASP A 105 4.91 36.30 14.04
CA ASP A 105 5.05 35.56 12.77
C ASP A 105 6.17 34.51 12.80
N GLN A 106 6.71 34.17 13.98
CA GLN A 106 7.71 33.11 14.07
C GLN A 106 7.06 31.74 13.84
N PRO A 107 7.62 30.91 12.94
CA PRO A 107 7.11 29.58 12.70
C PRO A 107 7.17 28.76 13.99
N LYS A 108 6.07 28.07 14.32
CA LYS A 108 5.98 27.19 15.49
C LYS A 108 7.06 26.11 15.43
N SER A 109 7.61 25.73 16.58
CA SER A 109 8.58 24.63 16.65
C SER A 109 7.91 23.29 16.28
N VAL A 110 8.71 22.31 15.87
CA VAL A 110 8.20 20.96 15.55
C VAL A 110 7.50 20.32 16.75
N ASP A 111 8.01 20.52 17.97
CA ASP A 111 7.38 19.98 19.18
C ASP A 111 6.04 20.67 19.48
N GLN A 112 5.92 21.98 19.24
CA GLN A 112 4.64 22.69 19.36
C GLN A 112 3.64 22.19 18.32
N ARG A 113 4.04 22.07 17.06
CA ARG A 113 3.21 21.56 15.96
C ARG A 113 2.74 20.13 16.23
N LEU A 114 3.63 19.27 16.74
CA LEU A 114 3.29 17.89 17.11
C LEU A 114 2.26 17.86 18.25
N ALA A 115 2.45 18.66 19.30
CA ALA A 115 1.52 18.71 20.43
C ALA A 115 0.14 19.25 20.02
N GLU A 116 0.11 20.33 19.23
CA GLU A 116 -1.13 20.91 18.70
C GLU A 116 -1.84 19.97 17.73
N GLY A 117 -1.08 19.36 16.80
CA GLY A 117 -1.60 18.39 15.84
C GLY A 117 -2.18 17.17 16.54
N ARG A 118 -1.48 16.63 17.54
CA ARG A 118 -1.98 15.52 18.35
C ARG A 118 -3.31 15.89 19.01
N LYS A 119 -3.36 17.02 19.71
CA LYS A 119 -4.57 17.50 20.36
C LYS A 119 -5.73 17.69 19.37
N SER A 120 -5.47 18.32 18.23
CA SER A 120 -6.49 18.53 17.18
C SER A 120 -7.08 17.21 16.68
N VAL A 121 -6.23 16.21 16.47
CA VAL A 121 -6.64 14.88 16.01
C VAL A 121 -7.37 14.08 17.11
N GLU A 122 -6.98 14.24 18.38
CA GLU A 122 -7.71 13.69 19.53
C GLU A 122 -9.11 14.33 19.69
N ASP A 123 -9.19 15.66 19.64
CA ASP A 123 -10.44 16.42 19.73
C ASP A 123 -11.40 16.00 18.59
N LEU A 124 -10.87 15.82 17.38
CA LEU A 124 -11.60 15.30 16.22
C LEU A 124 -12.16 13.90 16.48
N ALA A 125 -11.35 13.00 17.04
CA ALA A 125 -11.79 11.65 17.38
C ALA A 125 -12.90 11.67 18.44
N GLU A 126 -12.76 12.49 19.47
CA GLU A 126 -13.73 12.61 20.56
C GLU A 126 -15.04 13.23 20.08
N LYS A 127 -14.97 14.31 19.30
CA LYS A 127 -16.14 15.04 18.81
C LYS A 127 -16.91 14.30 17.73
N HIS A 128 -16.20 13.68 16.78
CA HIS A 128 -16.81 13.21 15.54
C HIS A 128 -16.77 11.69 15.37
N MET A 129 -15.76 11.00 15.91
CA MET A 129 -15.62 9.54 15.70
C MET A 129 -16.31 8.69 16.78
N THR A 130 -16.65 9.27 17.93
CA THR A 130 -17.47 8.60 18.97
C THR A 130 -18.93 8.47 18.56
N GLN A 131 -19.41 9.42 17.74
CA GLN A 131 -20.79 9.46 17.22
C GLN A 131 -20.94 8.66 15.93
N PHE A 132 -19.84 8.29 15.27
CA PHE A 132 -19.88 7.44 14.10
C PHE A 132 -20.38 6.06 14.52
N TYR A 133 -21.62 5.77 14.09
CA TYR A 133 -22.34 4.53 14.36
C TYR A 133 -21.43 3.31 14.23
N PRO A 134 -21.63 2.25 15.02
CA PRO A 134 -21.00 0.98 14.73
C PRO A 134 -21.40 0.61 13.30
N SER A 135 -20.44 0.64 12.36
CA SER A 135 -20.64 -0.07 11.12
C SER A 135 -20.88 -1.51 11.54
N VAL A 136 -22.06 -2.03 11.23
CA VAL A 136 -22.37 -3.44 11.40
C VAL A 136 -21.98 -4.08 10.09
N PHE A 137 -20.86 -4.78 10.09
CA PHE A 137 -20.46 -5.64 9.00
C PHE A 137 -20.48 -7.07 9.51
N ASP A 138 -21.24 -7.94 8.84
CA ASP A 138 -21.40 -9.34 9.25
C ASP A 138 -21.83 -9.49 10.74
N GLY A 139 -22.77 -8.65 11.17
CA GLY A 139 -23.27 -8.65 12.56
C GLY A 139 -22.30 -8.11 13.62
N LYS A 140 -21.06 -7.73 13.26
CA LYS A 140 -20.06 -7.19 14.20
C LYS A 140 -20.10 -5.67 14.24
N GLN A 141 -20.18 -5.11 15.44
CA GLN A 141 -20.07 -3.67 15.68
C GLN A 141 -18.60 -3.23 15.72
N TYR A 142 -18.22 -2.25 14.90
CA TYR A 142 -16.87 -1.68 14.92
C TYR A 142 -16.86 -0.35 15.68
N GLN A 143 -16.05 -0.26 16.74
CA GLN A 143 -15.87 1.00 17.48
C GLN A 143 -14.74 1.83 16.85
N TYR A 144 -15.07 3.06 16.41
CA TYR A 144 -14.15 3.91 15.64
C TYR A 144 -13.11 4.62 16.50
N ALA A 145 -13.52 5.34 17.55
CA ALA A 145 -12.64 6.20 18.34
C ALA A 145 -11.52 5.45 19.11
N PRO A 146 -11.77 4.32 19.82
CA PRO A 146 -10.70 3.61 20.54
C PRO A 146 -9.61 3.07 19.62
N THR A 147 -9.99 2.60 18.42
CA THR A 147 -9.02 2.12 17.43
C THR A 147 -8.15 3.25 16.89
N PHE A 148 -8.70 4.46 16.75
CA PHE A 148 -7.98 5.61 16.22
C PHE A 148 -6.87 6.09 17.15
N LYS A 149 -7.15 6.23 18.46
CA LYS A 149 -6.11 6.60 19.45
C LYS A 149 -4.99 5.55 19.51
N LYS A 150 -5.33 4.26 19.44
CA LYS A 150 -4.34 3.19 19.37
C LYS A 150 -3.45 3.28 18.12
N ASP A 151 -4.02 3.67 16.98
CA ASP A 151 -3.25 3.84 15.75
C ASP A 151 -2.34 5.09 15.80
N MET A 152 -2.76 6.16 16.49
CA MET A 152 -1.89 7.30 16.82
C MET A 152 -0.70 6.87 17.68
N GLU A 153 -0.96 6.10 18.74
CA GLU A 153 0.10 5.56 19.62
C GLU A 153 1.09 4.69 18.85
N LYS A 154 0.64 3.91 17.85
CA LYS A 154 1.54 3.16 16.97
C LYS A 154 2.44 4.09 16.15
N LEU A 155 1.87 5.11 15.50
CA LEU A 155 2.65 6.08 14.72
C LEU A 155 3.71 6.78 15.60
N GLU A 156 3.34 7.14 16.82
CA GLU A 156 4.28 7.73 17.79
C GLU A 156 5.30 6.73 18.32
N GLY A 157 4.94 5.47 18.48
CA GLY A 157 5.88 4.39 18.76
C GLY A 157 6.93 4.27 17.66
N ARG A 158 6.53 4.38 16.38
CA ARG A 158 7.46 4.44 15.24
C ARG A 158 8.38 5.65 15.33
N MET A 159 7.86 6.81 15.73
CA MET A 159 8.67 8.02 15.96
C MET A 159 9.69 7.83 17.10
N ASN A 160 9.25 7.28 18.23
CA ASN A 160 10.10 7.05 19.41
C ASN A 160 11.21 6.02 19.14
N SER A 161 10.95 5.06 18.25
CA SER A 161 11.95 4.09 17.78
C SER A 161 12.88 4.62 16.69
N GLY A 162 12.68 5.86 16.21
CA GLY A 162 13.46 6.46 15.13
C GLY A 162 13.12 5.98 13.72
N GLN A 163 12.04 5.22 13.55
CA GLN A 163 11.58 4.75 12.24
C GLN A 163 10.96 5.88 11.40
N VAL A 164 10.37 6.89 12.04
CA VAL A 164 9.85 8.11 11.41
C VAL A 164 10.27 9.33 12.22
N SER A 165 10.39 10.49 11.59
CA SER A 165 10.77 11.73 12.29
C SER A 165 9.58 12.36 12.99
N LYS A 166 9.85 13.21 14.01
CA LYS A 166 8.81 14.05 14.64
C LYS A 166 8.07 14.93 13.62
N GLU A 167 8.79 15.45 12.62
CA GLU A 167 8.23 16.27 11.56
C GLU A 167 7.23 15.48 10.70
N GLU A 168 7.53 14.21 10.38
CA GLU A 168 6.58 13.35 9.65
C GLU A 168 5.30 13.12 10.46
N VAL A 169 5.39 12.90 11.77
CA VAL A 169 4.19 12.73 12.62
C VAL A 169 3.39 14.03 12.69
N ALA A 170 4.03 15.16 12.96
CA ALA A 170 3.36 16.45 13.04
C ALA A 170 2.61 16.79 11.75
N ARG A 171 3.27 16.66 10.59
CA ARG A 171 2.63 16.91 9.28
C ARG A 171 1.53 15.90 8.93
N THR A 172 1.64 14.66 9.40
CA THR A 172 0.56 13.67 9.25
C THR A 172 -0.69 14.13 10.01
N TYR A 173 -0.54 14.58 11.26
CA TYR A 173 -1.66 15.11 12.05
C TYR A 173 -2.26 16.37 11.43
N GLU A 174 -1.43 17.32 10.98
CA GLU A 174 -1.87 18.54 10.30
C GLU A 174 -2.69 18.24 9.05
N SER A 175 -2.24 17.30 8.22
CA SER A 175 -2.93 16.90 6.98
C SER A 175 -4.30 16.29 7.29
N ILE A 176 -4.39 15.44 8.31
CA ILE A 176 -5.64 14.82 8.74
C ILE A 176 -6.62 15.86 9.29
N ALA A 177 -6.16 16.73 10.19
CA ALA A 177 -6.99 17.79 10.78
C ALA A 177 -7.53 18.73 9.69
N LYS A 178 -6.65 19.21 8.81
CA LYS A 178 -7.02 20.04 7.66
C LYS A 178 -8.06 19.36 6.77
N MET A 179 -7.86 18.07 6.42
CA MET A 179 -8.81 17.33 5.59
C MET A 179 -10.20 17.30 6.21
N VAL A 180 -10.31 16.95 7.48
CA VAL A 180 -11.62 16.76 8.12
C VAL A 180 -12.37 18.08 8.28
N ASP A 181 -11.67 19.15 8.68
CA ASP A 181 -12.26 20.46 8.92
C ASP A 181 -12.53 21.27 7.64
N SER A 182 -11.96 20.88 6.50
CA SER A 182 -12.15 21.59 5.23
C SER A 182 -13.62 21.60 4.79
N PRO A 183 -14.22 22.77 4.52
CA PRO A 183 -15.53 22.86 3.88
C PRO A 183 -15.40 22.51 2.40
N THR A 184 -16.03 21.41 1.97
CA THR A 184 -15.95 20.90 0.60
C THR A 184 -17.15 20.03 0.28
N ASP A 185 -17.53 20.00 -1.00
CA ASP A 185 -18.59 19.18 -1.59
C ASP A 185 -18.05 17.96 -2.38
N VAL A 186 -16.72 17.81 -2.45
CA VAL A 186 -16.04 16.70 -3.14
C VAL A 186 -16.32 15.37 -2.44
N THR A 187 -16.09 15.33 -1.12
CA THR A 187 -16.43 14.21 -0.24
C THR A 187 -17.22 14.71 0.97
N SER A 188 -18.09 13.87 1.55
CA SER A 188 -18.82 14.20 2.78
C SER A 188 -17.88 14.18 4.00
N GLN A 189 -18.27 14.87 5.08
CA GLN A 189 -17.49 14.87 6.32
C GLN A 189 -17.29 13.44 6.87
N GLY A 190 -18.33 12.60 6.83
CA GLY A 190 -18.22 11.20 7.24
C GLY A 190 -17.18 10.41 6.43
N LYS A 191 -17.10 10.63 5.12
CA LYS A 191 -16.06 10.02 4.27
C LYS A 191 -14.66 10.52 4.64
N ARG A 192 -14.50 11.80 4.99
CA ARG A 192 -13.21 12.35 5.45
C ARG A 192 -12.79 11.81 6.81
N LEU A 193 -13.73 11.57 7.73
CA LEU A 193 -13.46 10.90 9.00
C LEU A 193 -13.02 9.44 8.79
N GLN A 194 -13.64 8.73 7.86
CA GLN A 194 -13.21 7.38 7.45
C GLN A 194 -11.79 7.39 6.87
N LEU A 195 -11.49 8.36 5.99
CA LEU A 195 -10.13 8.54 5.47
C LEU A 195 -9.12 8.84 6.57
N ALA A 196 -9.45 9.74 7.50
CA ALA A 196 -8.59 10.07 8.64
C ALA A 196 -8.23 8.80 9.43
N LYS A 197 -9.22 7.96 9.73
CA LYS A 197 -9.01 6.67 10.40
C LYS A 197 -8.08 5.75 9.60
N ASN A 198 -8.33 5.56 8.31
CA ASN A 198 -7.52 4.67 7.49
C ASN A 198 -6.09 5.20 7.27
N ILE A 199 -5.89 6.52 7.14
CA ILE A 199 -4.56 7.14 7.11
C ILE A 199 -3.81 6.83 8.40
N MET A 200 -4.44 7.06 9.56
CA MET A 200 -3.80 6.82 10.85
C MET A 200 -3.43 5.34 11.04
N PHE A 201 -4.32 4.43 10.66
CA PHE A 201 -4.05 2.99 10.69
C PHE A 201 -2.82 2.62 9.88
N HIS A 202 -2.74 3.05 8.61
CA HIS A 202 -1.62 2.72 7.72
C HIS A 202 -0.33 3.45 8.12
N ALA A 203 -0.43 4.67 8.64
CA ALA A 203 0.71 5.37 9.22
C ALA A 203 1.21 4.68 10.51
N GLY A 204 0.34 4.04 11.29
CA GLY A 204 0.73 3.26 12.46
C GLY A 204 1.27 1.86 12.12
N ASP A 205 0.77 1.23 11.06
CA ASP A 205 1.12 -0.14 10.64
C ASP A 205 1.14 -0.28 9.10
N PRO A 206 2.20 0.21 8.43
CA PRO A 206 2.26 0.26 6.96
C PRO A 206 2.17 -1.10 6.27
N THR A 207 2.56 -2.18 6.95
CA THR A 207 2.56 -3.55 6.42
C THR A 207 1.15 -4.13 6.25
N LYS A 208 0.11 -3.40 6.65
CA LYS A 208 -1.31 -3.74 6.44
C LYS A 208 -1.94 -2.99 5.26
N THR A 209 -1.11 -2.50 4.35
CA THR A 209 -1.57 -1.82 3.15
C THR A 209 -1.84 -2.85 2.05
N ASP A 210 -3.10 -3.28 1.94
CA ASP A 210 -3.51 -4.33 1.01
C ASP A 210 -4.27 -3.79 -0.22
N GLN A 211 -4.08 -4.46 -1.35
CA GLN A 211 -4.68 -4.08 -2.62
C GLN A 211 -6.14 -4.51 -2.75
N GLY A 212 -6.61 -5.48 -1.93
CA GLY A 212 -7.93 -6.07 -2.07
C GLY A 212 -8.09 -6.89 -3.35
N GLU A 213 -9.32 -6.92 -3.88
CA GLU A 213 -9.68 -7.57 -5.14
C GLU A 213 -9.26 -6.81 -6.42
N TYR A 214 -8.38 -5.81 -6.30
CA TYR A 214 -8.12 -4.83 -7.35
C TYR A 214 -6.73 -5.02 -7.97
N ASN A 215 -6.55 -4.63 -9.23
CA ASN A 215 -5.30 -4.85 -9.96
C ASN A 215 -4.27 -3.76 -9.70
N THR A 216 -4.03 -3.44 -8.41
CA THR A 216 -3.24 -2.29 -7.96
C THR A 216 -2.00 -2.68 -7.17
N CYS A 217 -1.44 -3.89 -7.35
CA CYS A 217 -0.28 -4.38 -6.58
C CYS A 217 0.88 -3.38 -6.58
N ALA A 218 1.31 -2.93 -7.76
CA ALA A 218 2.38 -1.97 -7.96
C ALA A 218 2.22 -0.68 -7.15
N LEU A 219 1.04 -0.07 -7.26
CA LEU A 219 0.69 1.15 -6.55
C LEU A 219 0.59 0.89 -5.04
N THR A 220 0.11 -0.28 -4.63
CA THR A 220 -0.07 -0.64 -3.22
C THR A 220 1.29 -0.90 -2.53
N SER A 221 2.25 -1.55 -3.19
CA SER A 221 3.63 -1.67 -2.68
C SER A 221 4.30 -0.29 -2.54
N GLN A 222 4.04 0.61 -3.49
CA GLN A 222 4.48 2.00 -3.38
C GLN A 222 3.81 2.75 -2.22
N GLN A 223 2.53 2.51 -1.94
CA GLN A 223 1.85 3.08 -0.78
C GLN A 223 2.44 2.60 0.54
N GLU A 224 2.71 1.30 0.67
CA GLU A 224 3.38 0.76 1.86
C GLU A 224 4.72 1.46 2.10
N ARG A 225 5.49 1.68 1.02
CA ARG A 225 6.73 2.47 1.12
C ARG A 225 6.47 3.90 1.58
N LEU A 226 5.47 4.59 1.02
CA LEU A 226 5.10 5.95 1.42
C LEU A 226 4.67 6.02 2.89
N PHE A 227 3.76 5.15 3.35
CA PHE A 227 3.36 5.12 4.77
C PHE A 227 4.52 4.72 5.70
N THR A 228 5.47 3.91 5.20
CA THR A 228 6.66 3.56 5.97
C THR A 228 7.62 4.74 6.12
N ARG A 229 7.90 5.48 5.04
CA ARG A 229 8.99 6.46 5.05
C ARG A 229 8.55 7.92 5.11
N ASN A 230 7.39 8.21 4.55
CA ASN A 230 6.83 9.55 4.36
C ASN A 230 5.32 9.57 4.63
N PRO A 231 4.86 9.13 5.82
CA PRO A 231 3.42 9.06 6.11
C PRO A 231 2.72 10.41 5.95
N SER A 232 3.42 11.53 6.19
CA SER A 232 2.84 12.86 5.98
C SER A 232 2.51 13.14 4.53
N LYS A 233 3.33 12.64 3.59
CA LYS A 233 3.11 12.81 2.16
C LYS A 233 1.93 11.98 1.67
N ALA A 234 1.79 10.75 2.15
CA ALA A 234 0.60 9.94 1.87
C ALA A 234 -0.68 10.62 2.38
N ALA A 235 -0.64 11.14 3.62
CA ALA A 235 -1.75 11.86 4.22
C ALA A 235 -2.12 13.14 3.44
N ASP A 236 -1.14 13.93 3.03
CA ASP A 236 -1.33 15.16 2.25
C ASP A 236 -1.95 14.88 0.87
N ILE A 237 -1.45 13.87 0.15
CA ILE A 237 -2.02 13.44 -1.15
C ILE A 237 -3.51 13.07 -0.99
N ILE A 238 -3.82 12.26 0.02
CA ILE A 238 -5.21 11.82 0.27
C ILE A 238 -6.07 13.01 0.69
N ALA A 239 -5.56 13.89 1.56
CA ALA A 239 -6.25 15.09 2.03
C ALA A 239 -6.62 16.03 0.88
N GLU A 240 -5.66 16.33 0.00
CA GLU A 240 -5.90 17.21 -1.15
C GLU A 240 -6.90 16.59 -2.12
N ALA A 241 -6.75 15.31 -2.45
CA ALA A 241 -7.68 14.57 -3.32
C ALA A 241 -9.11 14.59 -2.77
N ALA A 242 -9.27 14.31 -1.47
CA ALA A 242 -10.57 14.24 -0.82
C ALA A 242 -11.26 15.60 -0.67
N THR A 243 -10.49 16.70 -0.64
CA THR A 243 -11.02 18.05 -0.41
C THR A 243 -11.18 18.87 -1.69
N THR A 244 -10.39 18.58 -2.72
CA THR A 244 -10.37 19.38 -3.96
C THR A 244 -10.73 18.59 -5.22
N GLY A 245 -10.76 17.25 -5.14
CA GLY A 245 -10.95 16.40 -6.31
C GLY A 245 -9.71 16.27 -7.20
N LYS A 246 -8.58 16.79 -6.74
CA LYS A 246 -7.29 16.81 -7.46
C LYS A 246 -6.13 16.74 -6.47
N TRP A 247 -4.93 16.57 -6.99
CA TRP A 247 -3.68 16.64 -6.23
C TRP A 247 -2.63 17.39 -7.04
N VAL A 248 -1.82 18.24 -6.41
CA VAL A 248 -0.70 18.91 -7.09
C VAL A 248 0.61 18.19 -6.77
N ALA A 249 1.21 17.62 -7.80
CA ALA A 249 2.48 16.91 -7.70
C ALA A 249 3.65 17.86 -7.36
N PRO A 250 4.78 17.34 -6.83
CA PRO A 250 5.93 18.17 -6.44
C PRO A 250 6.51 19.04 -7.57
N ASP A 251 6.29 18.65 -8.83
CA ASP A 251 6.70 19.39 -10.01
C ASP A 251 5.63 20.41 -10.49
N GLY A 252 4.59 20.64 -9.69
CA GLY A 252 3.50 21.55 -9.98
C GLY A 252 2.42 20.98 -10.91
N LYS A 253 2.56 19.73 -11.37
CA LYS A 253 1.55 19.12 -12.22
C LYS A 253 0.28 18.83 -11.43
N GLU A 254 -0.84 19.37 -11.90
CA GLU A 254 -2.17 19.05 -11.38
C GLU A 254 -2.65 17.69 -11.90
N ILE A 255 -2.99 16.79 -10.98
CA ILE A 255 -3.54 15.46 -11.23
C ILE A 255 -5.02 15.47 -10.87
N LYS A 256 -5.89 15.32 -11.88
CA LYS A 256 -7.35 15.40 -11.71
C LYS A 256 -7.95 14.02 -11.45
N LEU A 257 -8.94 13.94 -10.56
CA LEU A 257 -9.66 12.70 -10.28
C LEU A 257 -11.11 12.79 -10.71
N ASP A 258 -11.66 11.68 -11.18
CA ASP A 258 -13.10 11.54 -11.38
C ASP A 258 -13.80 11.42 -10.01
N LYS A 259 -14.95 12.08 -9.85
CA LYS A 259 -15.72 12.06 -8.59
C LYS A 259 -16.14 10.65 -8.18
N ALA A 260 -16.36 9.74 -9.14
CA ALA A 260 -16.68 8.33 -8.87
C ALA A 260 -15.53 7.60 -8.17
N SER A 261 -14.28 7.93 -8.51
CA SER A 261 -13.08 7.35 -7.88
C SER A 261 -12.92 7.74 -6.41
N LEU A 262 -13.56 8.83 -5.99
CA LEU A 262 -13.59 9.33 -4.62
C LEU A 262 -14.80 8.81 -3.82
N GLN A 263 -15.41 7.71 -4.25
CA GLN A 263 -16.48 7.05 -3.52
C GLN A 263 -15.99 5.67 -3.02
N PRO A 264 -16.10 5.35 -1.71
CA PRO A 264 -15.53 4.12 -1.14
C PRO A 264 -16.28 2.87 -1.63
N ARG A 265 -15.60 1.87 -2.20
CA ARG A 265 -16.27 0.62 -2.58
C ARG A 265 -16.71 -0.22 -1.36
N PRO A 266 -17.64 -1.20 -1.52
CA PRO A 266 -18.16 -1.99 -0.40
C PRO A 266 -17.10 -2.57 0.55
N GLY A 267 -15.96 -3.06 0.06
CA GLY A 267 -14.84 -3.53 0.91
C GLY A 267 -14.00 -2.42 1.57
N SER A 268 -14.06 -1.20 1.03
CA SER A 268 -13.29 -0.04 1.52
C SER A 268 -14.03 0.81 2.55
N ILE A 269 -15.32 0.56 2.79
CA ILE A 269 -16.16 1.31 3.76
C ILE A 269 -15.85 0.92 5.22
N MET A 270 -15.08 -0.16 5.43
CA MET A 270 -14.81 -0.71 6.74
C MET A 270 -13.97 0.22 7.62
N GLY A 271 -14.40 0.39 8.87
CA GLY A 271 -13.74 1.29 9.82
C GLY A 271 -12.26 0.95 10.03
N SER A 272 -11.97 -0.30 10.42
CA SER A 272 -10.61 -0.81 10.47
C SER A 272 -10.36 -1.68 9.23
N PRO A 273 -9.25 -1.50 8.52
CA PRO A 273 -8.91 -2.36 7.39
C PRO A 273 -8.87 -3.82 7.82
N ILE A 274 -9.50 -4.67 7.02
CA ILE A 274 -9.46 -6.12 7.17
C ILE A 274 -8.25 -6.62 6.39
N ASP A 275 -7.55 -7.62 6.92
CA ASP A 275 -6.41 -8.21 6.22
C ASP A 275 -6.81 -8.72 4.83
N GLY A 276 -6.02 -8.38 3.82
CA GLY A 276 -6.29 -8.70 2.42
C GLY A 276 -7.39 -7.85 1.76
N GLU A 277 -8.01 -6.91 2.48
CA GLU A 277 -9.01 -5.99 1.95
C GLU A 277 -8.46 -4.57 1.80
N ARG A 278 -8.90 -3.88 0.74
CA ARG A 278 -8.44 -2.52 0.46
C ARG A 278 -9.21 -1.49 1.28
N SER A 279 -8.52 -0.68 2.08
CA SER A 279 -9.13 0.44 2.80
C SER A 279 -9.52 1.61 1.88
N TYR A 280 -10.33 2.55 2.38
CA TYR A 280 -10.70 3.74 1.60
C TYR A 280 -9.50 4.66 1.34
N ALA A 281 -8.60 4.82 2.31
CA ALA A 281 -7.36 5.57 2.10
C ALA A 281 -6.51 4.94 0.99
N THR A 282 -6.39 3.60 1.00
CA THR A 282 -5.62 2.88 -0.04
C THR A 282 -6.25 3.03 -1.41
N GLN A 283 -7.59 3.01 -1.51
CA GLN A 283 -8.31 3.28 -2.75
C GLN A 283 -8.01 4.70 -3.28
N VAL A 284 -8.19 5.73 -2.46
CA VAL A 284 -8.00 7.13 -2.89
C VAL A 284 -6.55 7.35 -3.33
N LEU A 285 -5.58 6.84 -2.58
CA LEU A 285 -4.18 6.98 -2.93
C LEU A 285 -3.83 6.20 -4.21
N ASN A 286 -4.35 4.97 -4.41
CA ASN A 286 -4.20 4.24 -5.67
C ASN A 286 -4.74 5.04 -6.86
N ASN A 287 -5.92 5.67 -6.70
CA ASN A 287 -6.52 6.48 -7.76
C ASN A 287 -5.65 7.70 -8.12
N VAL A 288 -5.04 8.36 -7.12
CA VAL A 288 -4.10 9.47 -7.37
C VAL A 288 -2.84 8.98 -8.07
N LEU A 289 -2.20 7.93 -7.55
CA LEU A 289 -0.93 7.43 -8.09
C LEU A 289 -1.10 6.89 -9.51
N ALA A 290 -2.19 6.18 -9.81
CA ALA A 290 -2.53 5.76 -11.17
C ALA A 290 -2.70 6.98 -12.11
N ASN A 291 -3.49 7.99 -11.69
CA ASN A 291 -3.73 9.16 -12.53
C ASN A 291 -2.48 10.02 -12.72
N ASP A 292 -1.56 10.08 -11.76
CA ASP A 292 -0.27 10.76 -11.94
C ASP A 292 0.54 10.13 -13.08
N ILE A 293 0.51 8.80 -13.21
CA ILE A 293 1.16 8.10 -14.33
C ILE A 293 0.39 8.33 -15.63
N HIS A 294 -0.90 8.02 -15.67
CA HIS A 294 -1.72 8.08 -16.89
C HIS A 294 -1.81 9.49 -17.49
N GLN A 295 -1.92 10.54 -16.66
CA GLN A 295 -2.03 11.90 -17.16
C GLN A 295 -0.70 12.46 -17.65
N ARG A 296 0.44 11.78 -17.39
CA ARG A 296 1.79 12.14 -17.88
C ARG A 296 2.18 11.49 -19.20
N LYS A 297 1.38 10.54 -19.71
CA LYS A 297 1.61 9.97 -21.04
C LYS A 297 1.54 11.04 -22.11
N GLU A 298 2.22 10.80 -23.24
CA GLU A 298 2.23 11.69 -24.40
C GLU A 298 0.80 11.99 -24.88
N THR A 299 -0.05 10.97 -24.88
CA THR A 299 -1.50 11.12 -24.96
C THR A 299 -2.08 10.88 -23.56
N PRO A 300 -2.49 11.94 -22.83
CA PRO A 300 -2.99 11.79 -21.48
C PRO A 300 -4.22 10.88 -21.39
N GLU A 301 -4.21 10.03 -20.38
CA GLU A 301 -5.30 9.13 -20.03
C GLU A 301 -5.83 9.46 -18.63
N SER A 302 -7.02 8.94 -18.29
CA SER A 302 -7.61 9.06 -16.96
C SER A 302 -7.98 7.68 -16.42
N TYR A 303 -7.55 7.40 -15.19
CA TYR A 303 -7.93 6.20 -14.46
C TYR A 303 -9.14 6.49 -13.58
N VAL A 304 -10.18 5.66 -13.69
CA VAL A 304 -11.43 5.81 -12.95
C VAL A 304 -11.83 4.50 -12.31
N GLN A 305 -12.38 4.57 -11.11
CA GLN A 305 -12.96 3.42 -10.45
C GLN A 305 -14.43 3.67 -10.07
N TYR A 306 -15.33 2.84 -10.61
CA TYR A 306 -16.76 2.91 -10.33
C TYR A 306 -17.17 1.95 -9.20
N GLN A 307 -18.18 2.35 -8.40
CA GLN A 307 -18.71 1.50 -7.32
C GLN A 307 -19.79 0.53 -7.79
N HIS A 308 -20.83 1.03 -8.46
CA HIS A 308 -22.05 0.26 -8.74
C HIS A 308 -22.49 0.32 -10.19
N ARG A 309 -22.24 1.47 -10.84
CA ARG A 309 -22.60 1.71 -12.23
C ARG A 309 -21.46 2.39 -12.95
N ASP A 310 -21.26 2.01 -14.21
CA ASP A 310 -20.29 2.69 -15.07
C ASP A 310 -20.79 4.03 -15.58
N LYS A 311 -19.98 4.70 -16.41
CA LYS A 311 -20.30 5.99 -17.04
C LYS A 311 -21.59 5.98 -17.87
N GLN A 312 -22.02 4.82 -18.37
CA GLN A 312 -23.26 4.65 -19.12
C GLN A 312 -24.45 4.28 -18.22
N GLY A 313 -24.26 4.25 -16.90
CA GLY A 313 -25.28 3.86 -15.93
C GLY A 313 -25.52 2.36 -15.86
N ARG A 314 -24.71 1.52 -16.52
CA ARG A 314 -24.87 0.05 -16.49
C ARG A 314 -24.37 -0.47 -15.16
N ARG A 315 -25.12 -1.39 -14.54
CA ARG A 315 -24.72 -2.04 -13.29
C ARG A 315 -23.47 -2.88 -13.52
N LEU A 316 -22.50 -2.77 -12.62
CA LEU A 316 -21.29 -3.60 -12.63
C LEU A 316 -21.66 -5.03 -12.22
N THR A 317 -21.03 -6.02 -12.87
CA THR A 317 -21.13 -7.44 -12.48
C THR A 317 -20.23 -7.72 -11.28
N GLU A 318 -20.38 -8.88 -10.66
CA GLU A 318 -19.53 -9.31 -9.54
C GLU A 318 -18.05 -9.42 -9.96
N GLU A 319 -17.78 -9.82 -11.20
CA GLU A 319 -16.42 -9.88 -11.78
C GLU A 319 -15.86 -8.51 -12.16
N ASP A 320 -16.68 -7.45 -12.17
CA ASP A 320 -16.28 -6.12 -12.59
C ASP A 320 -16.02 -5.22 -11.38
N ASN A 321 -14.74 -5.13 -11.02
CA ASN A 321 -14.27 -4.31 -9.90
C ASN A 321 -14.32 -2.78 -10.17
N GLY A 322 -14.83 -2.37 -11.34
CA GLY A 322 -15.09 -0.98 -11.70
C GLY A 322 -13.87 -0.21 -12.22
N GLU A 323 -12.70 -0.83 -12.32
CA GLU A 323 -11.46 -0.20 -12.81
C GLU A 323 -11.53 0.07 -14.32
N ARG A 324 -11.22 1.30 -14.74
CA ARG A 324 -11.26 1.77 -16.14
C ARG A 324 -10.11 2.72 -16.42
N VAL A 325 -9.62 2.69 -17.66
CA VAL A 325 -8.77 3.76 -18.20
C VAL A 325 -9.46 4.35 -19.42
N TYR A 326 -9.51 5.68 -19.49
CA TYR A 326 -10.08 6.40 -20.62
C TYR A 326 -9.02 7.27 -21.30
N ASP A 327 -9.06 7.31 -22.63
CA ASP A 327 -8.27 8.26 -23.42
C ASP A 327 -8.81 9.70 -23.30
N ALA A 328 -8.10 10.67 -23.87
CA ALA A 328 -8.50 12.07 -23.89
C ALA A 328 -9.87 12.34 -24.59
N LYS A 329 -10.38 11.39 -25.39
CA LYS A 329 -11.70 11.46 -26.03
C LYS A 329 -12.79 10.78 -25.18
N GLY A 330 -12.46 10.29 -24.00
CA GLY A 330 -13.37 9.60 -23.09
C GLY A 330 -13.73 8.18 -23.54
N ARG A 331 -12.94 7.57 -24.44
CA ARG A 331 -13.10 6.17 -24.87
C ARG A 331 -12.27 5.27 -23.97
N GLU A 332 -12.81 4.10 -23.62
CA GLU A 332 -12.04 3.13 -22.84
C GLU A 332 -10.81 2.68 -23.64
N VAL A 333 -9.65 2.78 -23.00
CA VAL A 333 -8.38 2.28 -23.54
C VAL A 333 -8.47 0.76 -23.69
N ARG A 334 -7.77 0.23 -24.69
CA ARG A 334 -7.69 -1.20 -24.96
C ARG A 334 -6.24 -1.66 -24.91
N ASP A 335 -6.05 -2.89 -24.45
CA ASP A 335 -4.76 -3.56 -24.49
C ASP A 335 -4.35 -3.91 -25.93
N PRO A 336 -3.11 -4.38 -26.17
CA PRO A 336 -2.64 -4.77 -27.51
C PRO A 336 -3.45 -5.87 -28.18
N ASP A 337 -4.23 -6.65 -27.43
CA ASP A 337 -5.10 -7.72 -27.96
C ASP A 337 -6.54 -7.21 -28.20
N GLY A 338 -6.76 -5.90 -28.03
CA GLY A 338 -8.03 -5.23 -28.27
C GLY A 338 -9.04 -5.37 -27.13
N LYS A 339 -8.70 -5.98 -26.00
CA LYS A 339 -9.59 -6.06 -24.83
C LYS A 339 -9.59 -4.73 -24.08
N LYS A 340 -10.70 -4.42 -23.41
CA LYS A 340 -10.80 -3.18 -22.62
C LYS A 340 -9.86 -3.24 -21.43
N LEU A 341 -9.15 -2.14 -21.17
CA LEU A 341 -8.28 -2.01 -20.03
C LEU A 341 -9.11 -1.94 -18.74
N ARG A 342 -8.92 -2.95 -17.86
CA ARG A 342 -9.68 -3.18 -16.61
C ARG A 342 -8.77 -3.15 -15.38
N ALA A 343 -7.65 -2.45 -15.49
CA ALA A 343 -6.61 -2.29 -14.48
C ALA A 343 -5.85 -1.00 -14.78
N PRO A 344 -5.13 -0.40 -13.81
CA PRO A 344 -4.23 0.71 -14.09
C PRO A 344 -3.09 0.33 -15.05
N GLN A 345 -2.65 -0.94 -15.09
CA GLN A 345 -1.51 -1.40 -15.91
C GLN A 345 -0.28 -0.50 -15.76
N VAL A 346 0.20 -0.40 -14.52
CA VAL A 346 1.39 0.37 -14.17
C VAL A 346 2.59 -0.57 -14.09
N ASP A 347 3.67 -0.24 -14.79
CA ASP A 347 4.90 -1.04 -14.81
C ASP A 347 5.98 -0.59 -13.80
N ASP A 348 7.04 -1.38 -13.64
CA ASP A 348 8.12 -1.11 -12.68
C ASP A 348 8.87 0.21 -12.92
N LEU A 349 9.03 0.61 -14.19
CA LEU A 349 9.75 1.82 -14.53
C LEU A 349 8.88 3.05 -14.22
N GLU A 350 7.58 2.97 -14.49
CA GLU A 350 6.62 4.01 -14.13
C GLU A 350 6.54 4.21 -12.62
N VAL A 351 6.49 3.12 -11.83
CA VAL A 351 6.56 3.16 -10.36
C VAL A 351 7.85 3.83 -9.89
N SER A 352 9.00 3.42 -10.44
CA SER A 352 10.29 3.98 -10.04
C SER A 352 10.39 5.48 -10.34
N ALA A 353 9.97 5.88 -11.54
CA ALA A 353 9.93 7.29 -11.93
C ALA A 353 8.98 8.09 -11.03
N GLN A 354 7.85 7.51 -10.62
CA GLN A 354 6.93 8.15 -9.69
C GLN A 354 7.51 8.27 -8.28
N ILE A 355 8.16 7.24 -7.74
CA ILE A 355 8.84 7.29 -6.43
C ILE A 355 9.89 8.40 -6.41
N LYS A 356 10.71 8.50 -7.46
CA LYS A 356 11.71 9.56 -7.61
C LYS A 356 11.07 10.94 -7.61
N ARG A 357 9.97 11.16 -8.35
CA ARG A 357 9.25 12.44 -8.33
C ARG A 357 8.66 12.76 -6.95
N LEU A 358 8.09 11.77 -6.27
CA LEU A 358 7.42 11.97 -4.99
C LEU A 358 8.40 12.20 -3.84
N THR A 359 9.51 11.49 -3.82
CA THR A 359 10.38 11.39 -2.63
C THR A 359 11.85 11.68 -2.91
N GLY A 360 12.27 11.70 -4.17
CA GLY A 360 13.68 11.74 -4.56
C GLY A 360 14.39 10.39 -4.49
N ASP A 361 13.74 9.34 -3.98
CA ASP A 361 14.35 8.02 -3.85
C ASP A 361 14.52 7.34 -5.23
N THR A 362 15.67 6.69 -5.42
CA THR A 362 16.00 5.86 -6.59
C THR A 362 16.63 4.55 -6.15
N GLY A 363 16.68 3.57 -7.06
CA GLY A 363 17.33 2.28 -6.80
C GLY A 363 16.60 1.42 -5.76
N VAL A 364 15.29 1.62 -5.62
CA VAL A 364 14.43 0.92 -4.65
C VAL A 364 13.38 0.04 -5.33
N VAL A 365 13.29 0.11 -6.66
CA VAL A 365 12.48 -0.82 -7.48
C VAL A 365 13.46 -1.75 -8.20
N MET A 366 13.27 -3.04 -8.02
CA MET A 366 14.12 -4.09 -8.57
C MET A 366 13.37 -4.87 -9.64
N VAL A 367 14.01 -5.07 -10.79
CA VAL A 367 13.42 -5.72 -11.97
C VAL A 367 14.40 -6.74 -12.51
N ASN A 368 13.93 -7.90 -12.95
CA ASN A 368 14.79 -8.84 -13.67
C ASN A 368 15.33 -8.18 -14.95
N GLN A 369 16.64 -8.28 -15.19
CA GLN A 369 17.25 -7.66 -16.37
C GLN A 369 16.61 -8.13 -17.68
N LYS A 370 16.22 -9.41 -17.79
CA LYS A 370 15.56 -9.96 -18.98
C LYS A 370 14.20 -9.32 -19.27
N MET A 371 13.46 -8.89 -18.22
CA MET A 371 12.20 -8.18 -18.39
C MET A 371 12.40 -6.78 -18.97
N ALA A 372 13.54 -6.15 -18.70
CA ALA A 372 13.88 -4.82 -19.23
C ALA A 372 14.44 -4.88 -20.65
N GLU A 373 15.10 -5.98 -21.03
CA GLU A 373 15.80 -6.17 -22.30
C GLU A 373 14.98 -6.88 -23.38
N THR A 374 13.69 -7.13 -23.15
CA THR A 374 12.83 -7.83 -24.10
C THR A 374 12.74 -7.14 -25.47
N ASP A 375 12.93 -7.91 -26.53
CA ASP A 375 12.75 -7.48 -27.92
C ASP A 375 11.27 -7.41 -28.34
N ASP A 376 10.34 -7.93 -27.51
CA ASP A 376 8.91 -7.84 -27.79
C ASP A 376 8.49 -6.36 -27.82
N PRO A 377 8.09 -5.80 -28.98
CA PRO A 377 7.69 -4.40 -29.07
C PRO A 377 6.49 -4.06 -28.19
N LYS A 378 5.68 -5.05 -27.77
CA LYS A 378 4.58 -4.86 -26.80
C LYS A 378 5.08 -4.69 -25.36
N GLN A 379 6.30 -5.13 -25.07
CA GLN A 379 6.90 -5.10 -23.74
C GLN A 379 8.18 -4.25 -23.69
N LYS A 380 8.63 -3.72 -24.83
CA LYS A 380 9.84 -2.93 -24.97
C LYS A 380 9.76 -1.70 -24.08
N ARG A 381 10.62 -1.66 -23.08
CA ARG A 381 10.63 -0.59 -22.08
C ARG A 381 11.52 0.57 -22.53
N ASN A 382 11.24 1.77 -22.02
CA ASN A 382 12.08 2.94 -22.27
C ASN A 382 13.44 2.76 -21.53
N PRO A 383 14.58 2.66 -22.23
CA PRO A 383 15.88 2.44 -21.60
C PRO A 383 16.31 3.61 -20.69
N GLU A 384 15.84 4.82 -20.96
CA GLU A 384 16.12 5.97 -20.07
C GLU A 384 15.39 5.83 -18.73
N ALA A 385 14.17 5.30 -18.73
CA ALA A 385 13.42 5.04 -17.50
C ALA A 385 14.04 3.88 -16.68
N ALA A 386 14.87 3.03 -17.31
CA ALA A 386 15.56 1.95 -16.62
C ALA A 386 16.70 2.43 -15.71
N LYS A 387 17.17 3.68 -15.83
CA LYS A 387 18.27 4.22 -15.01
C LYS A 387 17.93 4.35 -13.51
N ASP A 388 16.64 4.45 -13.19
CA ASP A 388 16.18 4.64 -11.81
C ASP A 388 15.80 3.32 -11.12
N VAL A 389 15.81 2.19 -11.85
CA VAL A 389 15.57 0.84 -11.29
C VAL A 389 16.87 0.07 -11.12
N VAL A 390 16.85 -0.94 -10.25
CA VAL A 390 17.93 -1.92 -10.13
C VAL A 390 17.62 -3.10 -11.06
N LEU A 391 18.44 -3.28 -12.08
CA LEU A 391 18.37 -4.43 -12.97
C LEU A 391 19.09 -5.63 -12.35
N LEU A 392 18.37 -6.73 -12.16
CA LEU A 392 18.85 -7.96 -11.54
C LEU A 392 19.32 -8.95 -12.61
N ALA A 393 20.64 -9.12 -12.73
CA ALA A 393 21.30 -10.08 -13.61
C ALA A 393 21.41 -11.49 -12.99
N GLY A 394 21.27 -11.61 -11.66
CA GLY A 394 21.48 -12.87 -10.96
C GLY A 394 21.15 -12.84 -9.47
N GLU A 395 21.07 -14.04 -8.88
CA GLU A 395 20.82 -14.26 -7.44
C GLU A 395 21.80 -13.50 -6.55
N LYS A 396 23.10 -13.55 -6.89
CA LYS A 396 24.16 -12.85 -6.13
C LYS A 396 23.91 -11.35 -6.08
N GLN A 397 23.60 -10.74 -7.22
CA GLN A 397 23.33 -9.30 -7.31
C GLN A 397 22.07 -8.91 -6.53
N LEU A 398 21.02 -9.75 -6.52
CA LEU A 398 19.86 -9.53 -5.67
C LEU A 398 20.26 -9.51 -4.19
N GLY A 399 21.04 -10.50 -3.73
CA GLY A 399 21.53 -10.54 -2.34
C GLY A 399 22.36 -9.32 -1.96
N GLU A 400 23.29 -8.90 -2.83
CA GLU A 400 24.11 -7.69 -2.62
C GLU A 400 23.26 -6.41 -2.60
N THR A 401 22.28 -6.30 -3.50
CA THR A 401 21.34 -5.18 -3.55
C THR A 401 20.54 -5.07 -2.25
N LEU A 402 19.98 -6.19 -1.78
CA LEU A 402 19.22 -6.23 -0.54
C LEU A 402 20.09 -5.91 0.69
N ALA A 403 21.34 -6.38 0.73
CA ALA A 403 22.30 -6.03 1.77
C ALA A 403 22.57 -4.52 1.78
N ASN A 404 22.80 -3.92 0.62
CA ASN A 404 23.05 -2.49 0.47
C ASN A 404 21.84 -1.65 0.88
N LEU A 405 20.63 -2.04 0.48
CA LEU A 405 19.40 -1.37 0.87
C LEU A 405 19.16 -1.42 2.38
N LYS A 406 19.44 -2.56 3.02
CA LYS A 406 19.38 -2.70 4.48
C LYS A 406 20.38 -1.78 5.18
N ALA A 407 21.63 -1.78 4.74
CA ALA A 407 22.69 -0.95 5.30
C ALA A 407 22.39 0.56 5.17
N GLN A 408 21.68 0.96 4.10
CA GLN A 408 21.25 2.35 3.87
C GLN A 408 19.92 2.70 4.55
N GLY A 409 19.27 1.75 5.25
CA GLY A 409 17.95 1.96 5.85
C GLY A 409 16.89 2.33 4.81
N LYS A 410 16.95 1.75 3.60
CA LYS A 410 16.11 2.09 2.45
C LYS A 410 14.90 1.18 2.22
N PHE A 411 14.63 0.21 3.10
CA PHE A 411 13.38 -0.56 3.04
C PHE A 411 12.14 0.30 3.34
N PRO A 412 10.95 -0.10 2.86
CA PRO A 412 10.65 -1.25 1.98
C PRO A 412 11.06 -1.02 0.52
N ALA A 413 11.74 -1.96 -0.13
CA ALA A 413 12.01 -1.92 -1.56
C ALA A 413 10.90 -2.65 -2.33
N ILE A 414 10.73 -2.38 -3.62
CA ILE A 414 9.71 -3.00 -4.48
C ILE A 414 10.40 -3.96 -5.45
N ILE A 415 9.81 -5.13 -5.69
CA ILE A 415 10.32 -6.12 -6.63
C ILE A 415 9.20 -6.62 -7.55
N GLY A 416 9.44 -6.56 -8.87
CA GLY A 416 8.58 -7.15 -9.89
C GLY A 416 8.87 -8.64 -10.09
N LEU A 417 7.82 -9.46 -10.20
CA LEU A 417 7.91 -10.92 -10.27
C LEU A 417 6.66 -11.57 -10.90
N ASP A 418 6.72 -12.88 -11.15
CA ASP A 418 5.57 -13.68 -11.59
C ASP A 418 4.68 -14.03 -10.38
N GLY A 419 3.50 -13.42 -10.28
CA GLY A 419 2.48 -13.68 -9.27
C GLY A 419 1.97 -15.13 -9.29
N ALA A 420 2.10 -15.84 -10.41
CA ALA A 420 1.76 -17.25 -10.50
C ALA A 420 2.83 -18.18 -9.88
N ASP A 421 3.95 -17.63 -9.38
CA ASP A 421 5.00 -18.45 -8.75
C ASP A 421 4.49 -19.15 -7.49
N ARG A 422 4.54 -20.48 -7.51
CA ARG A 422 4.18 -21.34 -6.37
C ARG A 422 4.89 -21.00 -5.08
N VAL A 423 6.09 -20.41 -5.09
CA VAL A 423 6.74 -20.00 -3.83
C VAL A 423 5.99 -18.84 -3.15
N LEU A 424 5.36 -17.98 -3.95
CA LEU A 424 4.56 -16.85 -3.47
C LEU A 424 3.15 -17.27 -3.09
N THR A 425 2.58 -18.24 -3.82
CA THR A 425 1.19 -18.69 -3.62
C THR A 425 1.04 -19.93 -2.74
N ALA A 426 2.13 -20.63 -2.42
CA ALA A 426 2.07 -21.82 -1.55
C ALA A 426 1.45 -21.47 -0.19
N GLY A 427 0.46 -22.27 0.22
CA GLY A 427 -0.24 -22.12 1.50
C GLY A 427 -1.33 -21.05 1.51
N LEU A 428 -1.48 -20.27 0.43
CA LEU A 428 -2.60 -19.33 0.32
C LEU A 428 -3.90 -20.10 0.02
N PRO A 429 -5.06 -19.60 0.49
CA PRO A 429 -6.35 -20.04 -0.03
C PRO A 429 -6.32 -20.01 -1.55
N LYS A 430 -6.88 -21.04 -2.18
CA LYS A 430 -7.06 -21.02 -3.64
C LYS A 430 -8.06 -19.92 -3.98
N ASP A 431 -7.57 -18.72 -4.26
CA ASP A 431 -8.42 -17.67 -4.80
C ASP A 431 -8.76 -18.08 -6.24
N PRO A 432 -10.04 -18.30 -6.58
CA PRO A 432 -10.44 -18.63 -7.94
C PRO A 432 -10.06 -17.54 -8.96
N ARG A 433 -9.80 -16.30 -8.51
CA ARG A 433 -9.32 -15.17 -9.32
C ARG A 433 -7.82 -15.22 -9.59
N MET A 434 -7.05 -15.86 -8.71
CA MET A 434 -5.66 -16.23 -8.97
C MET A 434 -5.66 -17.49 -9.82
N ALA A 435 -6.07 -17.30 -11.07
CA ALA A 435 -6.39 -18.37 -11.97
C ALA A 435 -5.17 -19.29 -12.18
N LYS A 436 -5.45 -20.49 -12.65
CA LYS A 436 -4.47 -21.49 -13.12
C LYS A 436 -3.81 -21.04 -14.44
N SER A 437 -3.52 -19.75 -14.57
CA SER A 437 -2.90 -19.18 -15.75
C SER A 437 -1.58 -19.88 -15.97
N LYS A 438 -1.41 -20.35 -17.21
CA LYS A 438 -0.10 -20.81 -17.68
C LYS A 438 0.75 -19.64 -18.18
N GLU A 439 0.25 -18.40 -18.11
CA GLU A 439 0.88 -17.18 -18.58
C GLU A 439 1.51 -16.40 -17.40
N PHE A 440 2.39 -15.45 -17.71
CA PHE A 440 3.05 -14.62 -16.71
C PHE A 440 2.02 -13.67 -16.10
N GLU A 441 1.83 -13.73 -14.80
CA GLU A 441 0.96 -12.81 -14.09
C GLU A 441 1.84 -11.77 -13.39
N GLY A 442 2.03 -10.61 -14.01
CA GLY A 442 2.86 -9.56 -13.41
C GLY A 442 2.37 -9.18 -12.02
N HIS A 443 3.23 -9.30 -11.03
CA HIS A 443 2.95 -8.91 -9.65
C HIS A 443 4.13 -8.12 -9.06
N MET A 444 3.83 -7.29 -8.07
CA MET A 444 4.82 -6.50 -7.36
C MET A 444 4.64 -6.67 -5.87
N LEU A 445 5.77 -6.84 -5.17
CA LEU A 445 5.81 -7.05 -3.74
C LEU A 445 6.76 -6.07 -3.07
N SER A 446 6.52 -5.82 -1.78
CA SER A 446 7.45 -5.11 -0.91
C SER A 446 8.43 -6.08 -0.26
N VAL A 447 9.73 -5.79 -0.39
CA VAL A 447 10.78 -6.40 0.43
C VAL A 447 11.03 -5.49 1.63
N ILE A 448 10.67 -5.96 2.82
CA ILE A 448 10.68 -5.15 4.06
C ILE A 448 11.89 -5.42 4.95
N ASP A 449 12.58 -6.56 4.77
CA ASP A 449 13.82 -6.87 5.50
C ASP A 449 14.68 -7.90 4.74
N PHE A 450 15.94 -8.02 5.15
CA PHE A 450 16.92 -8.97 4.60
C PHE A 450 17.83 -9.56 5.68
N ASP A 451 17.92 -10.89 5.74
CA ASP A 451 18.85 -11.66 6.57
C ASP A 451 19.99 -12.18 5.67
N ALA A 452 21.13 -11.48 5.70
CA ALA A 452 22.30 -11.81 4.90
C ALA A 452 22.94 -13.15 5.30
N VAL A 453 22.84 -13.53 6.58
CA VAL A 453 23.43 -14.78 7.09
C VAL A 453 22.64 -15.97 6.56
N LYS A 454 21.32 -15.88 6.56
CA LYS A 454 20.44 -16.95 6.05
C LYS A 454 20.19 -16.87 4.54
N GLY A 455 20.59 -15.77 3.89
CA GLY A 455 20.28 -15.51 2.48
C GLY A 455 18.78 -15.47 2.24
N ARG A 456 18.02 -14.77 3.10
CA ARG A 456 16.56 -14.67 3.01
C ARG A 456 16.06 -13.23 3.04
N ALA A 457 15.01 -12.96 2.29
CA ALA A 457 14.30 -11.69 2.27
C ALA A 457 12.93 -11.84 2.94
N ARG A 458 12.47 -10.83 3.67
CA ARG A 458 11.09 -10.77 4.20
C ARG A 458 10.23 -10.01 3.21
N LEU A 459 9.18 -10.66 2.72
CA LEU A 459 8.20 -10.06 1.84
C LEU A 459 6.96 -9.64 2.62
N SER A 460 6.45 -8.46 2.30
CA SER A 460 5.10 -7.99 2.60
C SER A 460 4.29 -8.06 1.31
N ASN A 461 3.20 -8.83 1.33
CA ASN A 461 2.41 -9.14 0.14
C ASN A 461 1.06 -8.44 0.19
N GLN A 462 0.77 -7.68 -0.87
CA GLN A 462 -0.40 -6.81 -0.98
C GLN A 462 -1.73 -7.57 -1.10
N TRP A 463 -1.72 -8.90 -1.05
CA TRP A 463 -2.91 -9.75 -0.86
C TRP A 463 -3.27 -10.01 0.61
N GLY A 464 -2.53 -9.42 1.57
CA GLY A 464 -2.75 -9.59 3.01
C GLY A 464 -1.57 -10.23 3.72
N GLN A 465 -1.46 -9.93 5.02
CA GLN A 465 -0.41 -10.37 5.94
C GLN A 465 -0.30 -11.89 6.06
N ALA A 466 -1.41 -12.62 5.86
CA ALA A 466 -1.37 -14.08 5.78
C ALA A 466 -0.41 -14.59 4.67
N SER A 467 -0.12 -13.74 3.69
CA SER A 467 0.80 -14.04 2.58
C SER A 467 2.25 -13.65 2.85
N ASP A 468 2.53 -12.92 3.92
CA ASP A 468 3.87 -12.41 4.25
C ASP A 468 4.81 -13.54 4.69
N ARG A 469 5.98 -13.63 4.05
CA ARG A 469 6.90 -14.76 4.25
C ARG A 469 8.36 -14.36 4.16
N TRP A 470 9.20 -15.11 4.85
CA TRP A 470 10.62 -15.14 4.56
C TRP A 470 10.85 -16.09 3.37
N ILE A 471 11.55 -15.63 2.35
CA ILE A 471 11.87 -16.40 1.15
C ILE A 471 13.39 -16.43 0.94
N SER A 472 13.94 -17.50 0.37
CA SER A 472 15.36 -17.53 -0.01
C SER A 472 15.62 -16.54 -1.15
N VAL A 473 16.80 -15.91 -1.19
CA VAL A 473 17.20 -15.03 -2.31
C VAL A 473 17.16 -15.78 -3.64
N LYS A 474 17.53 -17.07 -3.62
CA LYS A 474 17.42 -17.97 -4.77
C LYS A 474 15.99 -18.08 -5.31
N ASP A 475 15.03 -18.40 -4.44
CA ASP A 475 13.64 -18.56 -4.86
C ASP A 475 13.03 -17.22 -5.26
N LEU A 476 13.40 -16.12 -4.58
CA LEU A 476 12.95 -14.78 -4.92
C LEU A 476 13.46 -14.36 -6.30
N TYR A 477 14.76 -14.49 -6.57
CA TYR A 477 15.32 -14.20 -7.90
C TYR A 477 14.67 -15.06 -8.98
N ARG A 478 14.47 -16.36 -8.70
CA ARG A 478 13.78 -17.27 -9.63
C ARG A 478 12.33 -16.84 -9.93
N ALA A 479 11.64 -16.21 -8.99
CA ALA A 479 10.29 -15.68 -9.21
C ALA A 479 10.28 -14.45 -10.13
N THR A 480 11.42 -13.77 -10.31
CA THR A 480 11.53 -12.61 -11.21
C THR A 480 11.82 -12.99 -12.67
N ASP A 481 12.22 -14.23 -12.96
CA ASP A 481 12.65 -14.64 -14.30
C ASP A 481 11.44 -14.94 -15.21
N PRO A 482 11.19 -14.13 -16.26
CA PRO A 482 10.03 -14.31 -17.14
C PRO A 482 10.11 -15.54 -18.03
N GLU A 483 11.31 -16.07 -18.26
CA GLU A 483 11.56 -17.21 -19.14
C GLU A 483 11.51 -18.54 -18.40
N ARG A 484 11.31 -18.52 -17.07
CA ARG A 484 11.40 -19.74 -16.29
C ARG A 484 10.29 -20.71 -16.70
N PRO A 485 10.59 -22.02 -16.78
CA PRO A 485 9.56 -23.04 -16.89
C PRO A 485 8.64 -23.04 -15.65
N ARG A 486 7.34 -22.80 -15.85
CA ARG A 486 6.34 -22.90 -14.78
C ARG A 486 6.17 -24.37 -14.35
N ARG A 487 6.24 -24.64 -13.05
CA ARG A 487 6.20 -25.99 -12.45
C ARG A 487 4.83 -26.40 -11.93
#